data_AF-A0A0M2PV59-F1
#
_entry.id   AF-A0A0M2PV59-F1
#
_cell.length_a   1.000
_cell.length_b   1.000
_cell.length_c   1.000
_cell.angle_alpha   90.00
_cell.angle_beta   90.00
_cell.angle_gamma   90.00
#
_symmetry.space_group_name_H-M   'P 1'
#
loop_
_entity.id
_entity.type
_entity.pdbx_description
1 polymer ?
#
loop_
_entity_poly.entity_id
_entity_poly.type
_entity_poly.pdbx_seq_one_letter_code
_entity_poly.pdbx_strand_id
1 'polypeptide(L)' 'MFNLGWLEVALIVLVAVLIFGPKKIPELGGALAKSLRGFQNELKKTTDSPDDEDQQSDEGI' A
#
# COMPACT_ATOMS: atom_id res chain seq x y z
N MET A 1 -17.37 19.25 20.43
CA MET A 1 -17.21 17.79 20.28
C MET A 1 -17.66 17.46 18.87
N PHE A 2 -16.73 17.16 17.94
CA PHE A 2 -17.07 16.83 16.56
C PHE A 2 -17.62 15.40 16.52
N ASN A 3 -18.94 15.27 16.40
CA ASN A 3 -19.60 13.99 16.15
C ASN A 3 -19.50 13.67 14.66
N LEU A 4 -18.28 13.47 14.15
CA LEU A 4 -18.05 13.15 12.74
C LEU A 4 -18.55 11.72 12.50
N GLY A 5 -19.79 11.59 12.06
CA GLY A 5 -20.42 10.34 11.69
C GLY A 5 -19.96 9.88 10.31
N TRP A 6 -20.30 8.63 10.00
CA TRP A 6 -20.00 8.06 8.68
C TRP A 6 -20.53 8.89 7.51
N LEU A 7 -21.67 9.58 7.71
CA LEU A 7 -22.25 10.47 6.69
C LEU A 7 -21.40 11.72 6.43
N GLU A 8 -20.86 12.38 7.46
CA GLU A 8 -20.00 13.55 7.27
C GLU A 8 -18.67 13.17 6.61
N VAL A 9 -18.09 12.03 7.01
CA VAL A 9 -16.88 11.50 6.36
C VAL A 9 -17.14 11.23 4.87
N ALA A 10 -18.26 10.59 4.53
CA ALA A 10 -18.63 10.33 3.14
C ALA A 10 -18.80 11.63 2.33
N LEU A 11 -19.39 12.67 2.91
CA LEU A 11 -19.54 13.99 2.27
C LEU A 11 -18.18 14.64 1.99
N ILE A 12 -17.25 14.60 2.95
CA ILE A 12 -15.90 15.14 2.77
C ILE A 12 -15.16 14.37 1.68
N VAL A 13 -15.23 13.04 1.70
CA VAL A 13 -14.62 12.19 0.66
C VAL A 13 -15.22 12.48 -0.70
N LEU A 14 -16.54 12.69 -0.80
CA LEU A 14 -17.20 13.04 -2.05
C LEU A 14 -16.65 14.34 -2.62
N VAL A 15 -16.53 15.40 -1.80
CA VAL A 15 -15.96 16.68 -2.23
C VAL A 15 -14.50 16.53 -2.64
N ALA A 16 -13.70 15.78 -1.87
CA ALA A 16 -12.30 15.50 -2.22
C ALA A 16 -12.19 14.75 -3.56
N VAL A 17 -13.06 13.77 -3.80
CA VAL A 17 -13.12 13.02 -5.07
C VAL A 17 -13.58 13.91 -6.23
N LEU A 18 -14.43 14.90 -6.02
CA LEU A 18 -14.78 15.86 -7.07
C LEU A 18 -13.60 16.76 -7.45
N ILE A 19 -12.78 17.17 -6.49
CA ILE A 19 -11.60 18.02 -6.71
C ILE A 19 -10.46 17.22 -7.35
N PHE A 20 -10.11 16.07 -6.77
CA PHE A 20 -8.96 15.26 -7.19
C PHE A 20 -9.31 14.25 -8.29
N GLY A 21 -10.59 13.90 -8.43
CA GLY A 21 -11.08 12.87 -9.35
C GLY A 21 -11.02 11.46 -8.76
N PRO A 22 -12.00 10.58 -9.05
CA PRO A 22 -12.04 9.22 -8.51
C PRO A 22 -10.88 8.34 -9.01
N LYS A 23 -10.27 8.68 -10.14
CA LYS A 23 -9.10 7.97 -10.68
C LYS A 23 -7.81 8.24 -9.91
N LYS A 24 -7.71 9.37 -9.19
CA LYS A 24 -6.48 9.71 -8.47
C LYS A 24 -6.34 8.98 -7.13
N ILE A 25 -7.44 8.59 -6.50
CA ILE A 25 -7.41 7.76 -5.30
C ILE A 25 -6.71 6.39 -5.54
N PRO A 26 -7.10 5.57 -6.55
CA PRO A 26 -6.42 4.30 -6.82
C PRO A 26 -5.02 4.49 -7.40
N GLU A 27 -4.77 5.56 -8.16
CA GLU A 27 -3.45 5.90 -8.69
C GLU A 27 -2.45 6.17 -7.55
N LEU A 28 -2.83 7.03 -6.59
CA LEU A 28 -2.04 7.32 -5.39
C LEU A 28 -1.92 6.08 -4.49
N GLY A 29 -3.01 5.34 -4.28
CA GLY A 29 -3.01 4.12 -3.49
C GLY A 29 -2.06 3.05 -4.06
N GLY A 30 -2.06 2.86 -5.39
CA GLY A 30 -1.15 1.92 -6.06
C GLY A 30 0.32 2.32 -5.94
N ALA A 31 0.64 3.61 -6.09
CA ALA A 31 1.99 4.12 -5.92
C ALA A 31 2.49 3.96 -4.47
N LEU A 32 1.66 4.34 -3.49
CA LEU A 32 1.96 4.18 -2.07
C LEU A 32 2.07 2.71 -1.68
N ALA A 33 1.20 1.84 -2.17
CA ALA A 33 1.25 0.40 -1.92
C ALA A 33 2.55 -0.21 -2.46
N LYS A 34 2.99 0.18 -3.66
CA LYS A 34 4.25 -0.28 -4.24
C LYS A 34 5.46 0.16 -3.39
N SER A 35 5.43 1.42 -2.91
CA SER A 35 6.46 1.95 -2.00
C SER A 35 6.47 1.20 -0.66
N LEU A 36 5.30 1.01 -0.04
CA LEU A 36 5.17 0.34 1.23
C LEU A 36 5.58 -1.14 1.15
N ARG A 37 5.30 -1.80 0.02
CA ARG A 37 5.67 -3.20 -0.23
C ARG A 37 7.16 -3.37 -0.46
N GLY A 38 7.82 -2.40 -1.11
CA GLY A 38 9.28 -2.33 -1.18
C GLY A 38 9.90 -2.14 0.20
N PHE A 39 9.36 -1.21 0.99
CA PHE A 39 9.80 -0.98 2.37
C PHE A 39 9.61 -2.21 3.26
N GLN A 40 8.46 -2.89 3.16
CA GLN A 40 8.21 -4.15 3.88
C GLN A 40 9.22 -5.24 3.48
N ASN A 41 9.55 -5.40 2.19
CA ASN A 41 10.52 -6.39 1.74
C ASN A 41 11.93 -6.10 2.29
N GLU A 42 12.36 -4.84 2.33
CA GLU A 42 13.66 -4.45 2.91
C GLU A 42 13.71 -4.67 4.42
N LEU A 43 12.63 -4.32 5.13
CA LEU A 43 12.50 -4.59 6.56
C LEU A 43 12.58 -6.11 6.83
N LYS A 44 11.87 -6.92 6.04
CA LYS A 44 11.90 -8.38 6.18
C LYS A 44 13.28 -8.96 5.91
N LYS A 45 14.00 -8.43 4.91
CA LYS A 45 15.39 -8.82 4.59
C LYS A 45 16.40 -8.39 5.66
N THR A 46 16.10 -7.34 6.42
CA THR A 46 16.99 -6.82 7.49
C THR A 46 16.73 -7.50 8.83
N THR A 47 15.47 -7.87 9.11
CA THR A 47 15.10 -8.65 10.31
C THR A 47 15.49 -10.12 10.18
N ASP A 48 15.61 -10.63 8.96
CA ASP A 48 15.95 -12.02 8.66
C ASP A 48 17.41 -12.11 8.19
N SER A 49 18.32 -12.44 9.12
CA SER A 49 19.69 -12.87 8.82
C SER A 49 20.21 -13.71 9.98
N PRO A 50 20.84 -14.87 9.74
CA PRO A 50 20.54 -15.92 8.77
C PRO A 50 20.37 -17.28 9.49
N ASP A 51 19.35 -18.05 9.15
CA ASP A 51 19.43 -19.52 9.19
C ASP A 51 18.32 -20.06 8.25
N ASP A 52 18.72 -20.98 7.38
CA ASP A 52 17.91 -21.84 6.49
C ASP A 52 17.45 -21.30 5.12
N GLU A 53 18.36 -21.47 4.15
CA GLU A 53 18.27 -22.23 2.90
C GLU A 53 16.95 -22.30 2.06
N ASP A 54 17.17 -22.12 0.75
CA ASP A 54 16.53 -22.77 -0.41
C ASP A 54 15.08 -22.48 -0.84
N GLN A 55 14.97 -21.87 -2.04
CA GLN A 55 14.32 -22.45 -3.23
C GLN A 55 14.34 -21.43 -4.39
N GLN A 56 15.18 -21.66 -5.40
CA GLN A 56 14.72 -21.94 -6.77
C GLN A 56 15.88 -22.46 -7.61
N SER A 57 16.08 -23.77 -7.56
CA SER A 57 16.53 -24.54 -8.71
C SER A 57 15.50 -24.41 -9.83
N ASP A 58 15.99 -24.20 -11.06
CA ASP A 58 15.49 -24.73 -12.35
C ASP A 58 15.63 -23.67 -13.44
N GLU A 59 16.72 -23.73 -14.22
CA GLU A 59 16.69 -23.77 -15.69
C GLU A 59 18.00 -24.42 -16.15
N GLY A 60 17.89 -25.69 -16.56
CA GLY A 60 18.98 -26.44 -17.16
C GLY A 60 19.31 -25.96 -18.58
N ILE A 61 20.58 -26.11 -18.95
CA ILE A 61 21.16 -26.72 -20.17
C ILE A 61 22.68 -26.73 -19.97
#